data_AF-A0A0Q5TLB5-F1
#
_entry.id   AF-A0A0Q5TLB5-F1
#
_cell.length_a   1.000
_cell.length_b   1.000
_cell.length_c   1.000
_cell.angle_alpha   90.00
_cell.angle_beta   90.00
_cell.angle_gamma   90.00
#
_symmetry.space_group_name_H-M   'P 1'
#
loop_
_entity.id
_entity.type
_entity.pdbx_description
1 polymer ?
#
loop_
_entity_poly.entity_id
_entity_poly.type
_entity_poly.pdbx_seq_one_letter_code
_entity_poly.pdbx_strand_id
1 'polypeptide(L)'
;MQFYFLFPFIFLFTFAYKSLHQKKLVLFLLLCTFLAVLSPKVFDFLTTYFSLPKFKLPSILTYTMPLFLFGMLSAGVRLNKISPAYLVIAIIILFSFQAFLTNLVLGVFLLLLFLDKLEPFIPPFMLRIFSSARSLMSGKLAGYGADISYSLYLIHTLLIGYILQFTINFFNNQSISKLTIALVALALTLIICFTVCYLIYLFIEKPFIKLGRSIVDKIVDKKRSTAPSLIE
;
A
#
# COMPACT_ATOMS: atom_id res chain seq x y z
N MET A 1 -1.05 0.74 -10.94
CA MET A 1 -0.62 -0.46 -11.71
C MET A 1 0.87 -0.77 -11.54
N GLN A 2 1.79 0.14 -11.89
CA GLN A 2 3.25 -0.11 -11.90
C GLN A 2 3.83 -0.59 -10.54
N PHE A 3 3.28 -0.08 -9.44
CA PHE A 3 3.71 -0.41 -8.09
C PHE A 3 3.60 -1.91 -7.74
N TYR A 4 2.47 -2.54 -8.09
CA TYR A 4 2.21 -3.94 -7.74
C TYR A 4 3.08 -4.93 -8.52
N PHE A 5 3.52 -4.55 -9.72
CA PHE A 5 4.49 -5.33 -10.48
C PHE A 5 5.88 -5.30 -9.85
N LEU A 6 6.31 -4.14 -9.31
CA LEU A 6 7.63 -3.97 -8.69
C LEU A 6 7.73 -4.63 -7.31
N PHE A 7 6.61 -4.73 -6.59
CA PHE A 7 6.58 -5.21 -5.21
C PHE A 7 7.27 -6.58 -5.02
N PRO A 8 6.99 -7.64 -5.81
CA PRO A 8 7.66 -8.93 -5.64
C PRO A 8 9.19 -8.85 -5.81
N PHE A 9 9.68 -8.02 -6.74
CA PHE A 9 11.10 -7.85 -6.97
C PHE A 9 11.76 -7.11 -5.81
N ILE A 10 11.12 -6.06 -5.32
CA ILE A 10 11.59 -5.31 -4.15
C ILE A 10 11.58 -6.22 -2.93
N PHE A 11 10.53 -7.01 -2.73
CA PHE A 11 10.43 -7.98 -1.65
C PHE A 11 11.53 -9.04 -1.74
N LEU A 12 11.79 -9.62 -2.92
CA LEU A 12 12.89 -10.57 -3.09
C LEU A 12 14.25 -9.91 -2.85
N PHE A 13 14.49 -8.72 -3.40
CA PHE A 13 15.76 -8.00 -3.24
C PHE A 13 16.05 -7.65 -1.77
N THR A 14 15.01 -7.22 -1.05
CA THR A 14 15.11 -6.79 0.35
C THR A 14 14.98 -7.94 1.34
N PHE A 15 14.21 -9.00 1.07
CA PHE A 15 13.86 -10.09 2.00
C PHE A 15 14.35 -11.51 1.59
N ALA A 16 15.20 -11.67 0.57
CA ALA A 16 15.80 -12.99 0.26
C ALA A 16 17.01 -13.39 1.16
N TYR A 17 17.76 -12.45 1.76
CA TYR A 17 18.97 -12.73 2.58
C TYR A 17 18.96 -12.22 4.04
N LYS A 18 18.74 -13.12 5.02
CA LYS A 18 18.51 -12.83 6.47
C LYS A 18 19.40 -11.76 7.12
N SER A 19 20.70 -11.73 6.85
CA SER A 19 21.63 -10.84 7.58
C SER A 19 21.79 -9.43 6.98
N LEU A 20 21.45 -9.22 5.71
CA LEU A 20 21.69 -7.96 4.99
C LEU A 20 20.40 -7.15 4.71
N HIS A 21 19.25 -7.65 5.14
CA HIS A 21 17.94 -7.07 4.86
C HIS A 21 17.80 -5.61 5.29
N GLN A 22 18.26 -5.29 6.50
CA GLN A 22 17.92 -4.03 7.16
C GLN A 22 18.69 -2.84 6.55
N LYS A 23 19.99 -3.03 6.29
CA LYS A 23 20.84 -2.02 5.64
C LYS A 23 20.41 -1.77 4.19
N LYS A 24 20.11 -2.83 3.42
CA LYS A 24 19.66 -2.72 2.02
C LYS A 24 18.35 -1.96 1.90
N LEU A 25 17.41 -2.18 2.82
CA LEU A 25 16.11 -1.54 2.76
C LEU A 25 16.21 -0.03 3.06
N VAL A 26 17.03 0.39 4.03
CA VAL A 26 17.29 1.82 4.27
C VAL A 26 18.10 2.48 3.15
N LEU A 27 19.09 1.79 2.59
CA LEU A 27 19.81 2.27 1.40
C LEU A 27 18.84 2.46 0.22
N PHE A 28 17.93 1.51 0.03
CA PHE A 28 16.91 1.59 -1.01
C PHE A 28 15.91 2.71 -0.75
N LEU A 29 15.53 2.95 0.51
CA LEU A 29 14.72 4.11 0.90
C LEU A 29 15.42 5.42 0.54
N LEU A 30 16.71 5.56 0.89
CA LEU A 30 17.50 6.74 0.53
C LEU A 30 17.56 6.94 -0.99
N LEU A 31 17.81 5.87 -1.74
CA LEU A 31 17.83 5.90 -3.20
C LEU A 31 16.47 6.33 -3.77
N CYS A 32 15.37 5.76 -3.28
CA CYS A 32 14.02 6.11 -3.73
C CYS A 32 13.67 7.56 -3.39
N THR A 33 14.02 8.05 -2.20
CA THR A 33 13.80 9.45 -1.82
C THR A 33 14.65 10.38 -2.68
N PHE A 34 15.92 10.04 -2.93
CA PHE A 34 16.79 10.78 -3.82
C PHE A 34 16.21 10.87 -5.23
N LEU A 35 15.78 9.74 -5.79
CA LEU A 35 15.12 9.70 -7.09
C LEU A 35 13.81 10.49 -7.09
N ALA A 36 13.05 10.50 -5.99
CA ALA A 36 11.81 11.25 -5.87
C ALA A 36 12.04 12.77 -5.85
N VAL A 37 13.15 13.23 -5.25
CA VAL A 37 13.58 14.64 -5.31
C VAL A 37 14.11 15.00 -6.70
N LEU A 38 14.79 14.07 -7.36
CA LEU A 38 15.39 14.29 -8.67
C LEU A 38 14.34 14.23 -9.80
N SER A 39 13.25 13.48 -9.61
CA SER A 39 12.29 13.21 -10.68
C SER A 39 11.68 14.48 -11.28
N PRO A 40 11.21 15.49 -10.52
CA PRO A 40 10.65 16.70 -11.13
C PRO A 40 11.66 17.39 -12.05
N LYS A 41 12.93 17.50 -11.62
CA LYS A 41 14.00 18.11 -12.43
C LYS A 41 14.28 17.32 -13.71
N VAL A 42 14.29 16.00 -13.64
CA VAL A 42 14.51 15.13 -14.80
C VAL A 42 13.33 15.21 -15.77
N PHE A 43 12.09 15.21 -15.29
CA PHE A 43 10.91 15.32 -16.14
C PHE A 43 10.76 16.73 -16.74
N ASP A 44 11.14 17.78 -16.01
CA ASP A 44 11.19 19.15 -16.55
C ASP A 44 12.26 19.30 -17.63
N PHE A 45 13.44 18.68 -17.44
CA PHE A 45 14.47 18.60 -18.49
C PHE A 45 13.95 17.85 -19.73
N LEU A 46 13.36 16.67 -19.55
CA LEU A 46 12.84 15.87 -20.66
C LEU A 46 11.70 16.56 -21.42
N THR A 47 10.81 17.26 -20.72
CA THR A 47 9.71 18.01 -21.37
C THR A 47 10.23 19.23 -22.13
N THR A 48 11.27 19.89 -21.63
CA THR A 48 11.89 21.06 -22.28
C THR A 48 12.68 20.68 -23.53
N TYR A 49 13.47 19.61 -23.47
CA TYR A 49 14.38 19.22 -24.57
C TYR A 49 13.77 18.25 -25.59
N PHE A 50 12.87 17.35 -25.16
CA PHE A 50 12.27 16.32 -26.05
C PHE A 50 10.79 16.57 -26.36
N SER A 51 10.26 17.75 -26.02
CA SER A 51 8.87 18.13 -26.27
C SER A 51 7.83 17.12 -25.79
N LEU A 52 8.17 16.36 -24.74
CA LEU A 52 7.26 15.41 -24.13
C LEU A 52 6.10 16.17 -23.45
N PRO A 53 4.88 15.61 -23.43
CA PRO A 53 3.76 16.23 -22.75
C PRO A 53 4.09 16.43 -21.27
N LYS A 54 3.85 17.64 -20.75
CA LYS A 54 4.02 17.94 -19.33
C LYS A 54 3.03 17.12 -18.51
N PHE A 55 3.53 16.05 -17.90
CA PHE A 55 2.77 15.31 -16.90
C PHE A 55 2.70 16.16 -15.64
N LYS A 56 1.49 16.64 -15.28
CA LYS A 56 1.26 17.38 -14.02
C LYS A 56 1.72 16.60 -12.77
N LEU A 57 1.83 15.28 -12.86
CA LEU A 57 2.29 14.38 -11.81
C LEU A 57 3.33 13.40 -12.38
N PRO A 58 4.62 13.77 -12.42
CA PRO A 58 5.66 12.93 -12.99
C PRO A 58 5.89 11.68 -12.13
N SER A 59 5.46 10.52 -12.63
CA SER A 59 5.57 9.17 -12.07
C SER A 59 5.10 9.01 -10.60
N ILE A 60 3.87 8.55 -10.43
CA ILE A 60 3.29 8.12 -9.13
C ILE A 60 4.26 7.19 -8.38
N LEU A 61 4.99 6.33 -9.10
CA LEU A 61 5.85 5.33 -8.50
C LEU A 61 6.98 5.94 -7.66
N THR A 62 7.80 6.83 -8.22
CA THR A 62 8.99 7.33 -7.54
C THR A 62 8.64 8.06 -6.24
N TYR A 63 7.52 8.79 -6.23
CA TYR A 63 7.03 9.50 -5.05
C TYR A 63 6.35 8.60 -4.00
N THR A 64 5.66 7.53 -4.44
CA THR A 64 4.97 6.59 -3.54
C THR A 64 5.90 5.54 -2.94
N MET A 65 7.02 5.24 -3.61
CA MET A 65 7.99 4.23 -3.17
C MET A 65 8.56 4.49 -1.76
N PRO A 66 9.01 5.71 -1.40
CA PRO A 66 9.47 6.00 -0.05
C PRO A 66 8.41 5.73 1.03
N LEU A 67 7.16 6.12 0.80
CA LEU A 67 6.03 5.88 1.72
C LEU A 67 5.77 4.39 1.91
N PHE A 68 5.84 3.64 0.82
CA PHE A 68 5.66 2.20 0.87
C PHE A 68 6.78 1.48 1.65
N LEU A 69 8.04 1.82 1.39
CA LEU A 69 9.18 1.24 2.11
C LEU A 69 9.14 1.56 3.60
N PHE A 70 8.67 2.75 3.95
CA PHE A 70 8.40 3.12 5.33
C PHE A 70 7.36 2.22 5.98
N GLY A 71 6.23 1.95 5.31
CA GLY A 71 5.24 0.99 5.79
C GLY A 71 5.83 -0.40 6.05
N MET A 72 6.71 -0.88 5.15
CA MET A 72 7.42 -2.15 5.36
C MET A 72 8.37 -2.11 6.56
N LEU A 73 9.11 -1.02 6.75
CA LEU A 73 9.98 -0.82 7.92
C LEU A 73 9.19 -0.79 9.22
N SER A 74 8.10 -0.01 9.27
CA SER A 74 7.24 0.09 10.44
C SER A 74 6.65 -1.27 10.81
N ALA A 75 6.14 -2.03 9.84
CA ALA A 75 5.66 -3.38 10.05
C ALA A 75 6.78 -4.34 10.49
N GLY A 76 7.96 -4.25 9.88
CA GLY A 76 9.12 -5.06 10.23
C GLY A 76 9.61 -4.82 11.67
N VAL A 77 9.59 -3.57 12.14
CA VAL A 77 9.88 -3.21 13.53
C VAL A 77 8.79 -3.71 14.47
N ARG A 78 7.50 -3.58 14.10
CA ARG A 78 6.38 -4.12 14.91
C ARG A 78 6.42 -5.64 15.08
N LEU A 79 6.95 -6.34 14.08
CA LEU A 79 7.16 -7.80 14.08
C LEU A 79 8.53 -8.21 14.67
N ASN A 80 9.30 -7.28 15.25
CA ASN A 80 10.65 -7.51 15.78
C ASN A 80 11.64 -8.14 14.79
N LYS A 81 11.44 -7.94 13.48
CA LYS A 81 12.34 -8.41 12.41
C LYS A 81 13.38 -7.36 11.99
N ILE A 82 13.12 -6.10 12.29
CA ILE A 82 13.95 -4.95 11.94
C ILE A 82 14.23 -4.16 13.22
N SER A 83 15.45 -3.64 13.38
CA SER A 83 15.77 -2.81 14.54
C SER A 83 15.03 -1.46 14.47
N PRO A 84 14.61 -0.90 15.62
CA PRO A 84 13.89 0.37 15.66
C PRO A 84 14.74 1.56 15.17
N ALA A 85 16.06 1.46 15.22
CA ALA A 85 16.97 2.50 14.72
C ALA A 85 16.72 2.82 13.23
N TYR A 86 16.45 1.80 12.41
CA TYR A 86 16.15 2.00 10.99
C TYR A 86 14.81 2.71 10.75
N LEU A 87 13.83 2.52 11.64
CA LEU A 87 12.57 3.27 11.58
C LEU A 87 12.79 4.75 11.92
N VAL A 88 13.64 5.06 12.90
CA VAL A 88 14.00 6.46 13.23
C VAL A 88 14.64 7.15 12.03
N ILE A 89 15.60 6.49 11.36
CA ILE A 89 16.22 7.00 10.13
C ILE A 89 15.14 7.26 9.05
N ALA A 90 14.22 6.31 8.87
CA ALA A 90 13.15 6.45 7.88
C ALA A 90 12.18 7.60 8.20
N ILE A 91 11.86 7.82 9.49
CA ILE A 91 11.04 8.95 9.94
C ILE A 91 11.74 10.26 9.58
N ILE A 92 13.03 10.41 9.90
CA ILE A 92 13.80 11.63 9.61
C ILE A 92 13.79 11.93 8.11
N ILE A 93 14.05 10.92 7.27
CA ILE A 93 14.09 11.06 5.81
C ILE A 93 12.72 11.49 5.28
N LEU A 94 11.65 10.79 5.67
CA LEU A 94 10.32 11.05 5.12
C LEU A 94 9.68 12.32 5.63
N PHE A 95 9.79 12.61 6.92
CA PHE A 95 9.17 13.81 7.49
C PHE A 95 9.79 15.08 6.92
N SER A 96 11.06 15.03 6.54
CA SER A 96 11.76 16.14 5.87
C SER A 96 11.37 16.31 4.41
N PHE A 97 10.85 15.26 3.76
CA PHE A 97 10.56 15.24 2.32
C PHE A 97 9.08 15.40 1.97
N GLN A 98 8.19 14.91 2.84
CA GLN A 98 6.76 14.84 2.57
C GLN A 98 6.01 16.10 3.03
N ALA A 99 4.84 16.35 2.43
CA ALA A 99 3.98 17.46 2.80
C ALA A 99 3.43 17.31 4.24
N PHE A 100 3.08 18.43 4.87
CA PHE A 100 2.56 18.46 6.25
C PHE A 100 1.39 17.49 6.48
N LEU A 101 0.41 17.49 5.58
CA LEU A 101 -0.76 16.60 5.71
C LEU A 101 -0.37 15.13 5.63
N THR A 102 0.57 14.77 4.73
CA THR A 102 1.11 13.41 4.64
C THR A 102 1.83 13.02 5.93
N ASN A 103 2.65 13.92 6.49
CA ASN A 103 3.36 13.68 7.75
C ASN A 103 2.40 13.49 8.92
N LEU A 104 1.31 14.25 8.97
CA LEU A 104 0.25 14.08 9.98
C LEU A 104 -0.36 12.68 9.87
N VAL A 105 -0.72 12.25 8.65
CA VAL A 105 -1.27 10.91 8.41
C VAL A 105 -0.27 9.81 8.79
N LEU A 106 1.01 9.97 8.45
CA LEU A 106 2.07 9.03 8.85
C LEU A 106 2.26 8.98 10.37
N GLY A 107 2.15 10.13 11.05
CA GLY A 107 2.19 10.23 12.51
C GLY A 107 1.02 9.48 13.16
N VAL A 108 -0.20 9.68 12.67
CA VAL A 108 -1.38 8.92 13.12
C VAL A 108 -1.20 7.42 12.87
N PHE A 109 -0.70 7.05 11.70
CA PHE A 109 -0.40 5.66 11.36
C PHE A 109 0.60 5.03 12.35
N LEU A 110 1.72 5.69 12.64
CA LEU A 110 2.72 5.21 13.60
C LEU A 110 2.14 5.12 15.01
N LEU A 111 1.36 6.11 15.43
CA LEU A 111 0.69 6.13 16.73
C LEU A 111 -0.22 4.91 16.87
N LEU A 112 -1.06 4.62 15.88
CA LEU A 112 -1.95 3.46 15.91
C LEU A 112 -1.19 2.13 15.87
N LEU A 113 -0.10 2.06 15.09
CA LEU A 113 0.72 0.86 14.96
C LEU A 113 1.47 0.49 16.25
N PHE A 114 1.94 1.50 16.98
CA PHE A 114 2.74 1.35 18.21
C PHE A 114 1.98 1.74 19.48
N LEU A 115 0.65 1.78 19.44
CA LEU A 115 -0.19 2.19 20.57
C LEU A 115 0.13 1.41 21.86
N ASP A 116 0.41 0.11 21.76
CA ASP A 116 0.79 -0.77 22.88
C ASP A 116 2.04 -0.26 23.64
N LYS A 117 2.99 0.36 22.93
CA LYS A 117 4.23 0.87 23.51
C LYS A 117 4.11 2.30 24.01
N LEU A 118 3.13 3.05 23.46
CA LEU A 118 2.89 4.45 23.77
C LEU A 118 1.85 4.62 24.88
N GLU A 119 1.16 3.55 25.27
CA GLU A 119 0.15 3.54 26.33
C GLU A 119 0.55 4.30 27.60
N PRO A 120 1.78 4.16 28.14
CA PRO A 120 2.18 4.86 29.37
C PRO A 120 2.28 6.38 29.23
N PHE A 121 2.41 6.89 27.99
CA PHE A 121 2.63 8.30 27.69
C PHE A 121 1.35 9.02 27.23
N ILE A 122 0.25 8.29 27.04
CA ILE A 122 -1.00 8.81 26.46
C ILE A 122 -2.05 8.98 27.58
N PRO A 123 -2.74 10.13 27.65
CA PRO A 123 -3.83 10.33 28.59
C PRO A 123 -4.95 9.27 28.43
N PRO A 124 -5.60 8.81 29.52
CA PRO A 124 -6.59 7.72 29.46
C PRO A 124 -7.75 7.96 28.49
N PHE A 125 -8.21 9.22 28.38
CA PHE A 125 -9.27 9.59 27.44
C PHE A 125 -8.86 9.40 25.97
N MET A 126 -7.64 9.81 25.60
CA MET A 126 -7.12 9.66 24.25
C MET A 126 -6.85 8.19 23.92
N LEU A 127 -6.36 7.42 24.89
CA LEU A 127 -6.16 5.98 24.76
C LEU A 127 -7.46 5.27 24.39
N ARG A 128 -8.59 5.62 25.02
CA ARG A 128 -9.90 5.05 24.68
C ARG A 128 -10.32 5.33 23.23
N ILE A 129 -10.07 6.54 22.75
CA ILE A 129 -10.36 6.92 21.35
C ILE A 129 -9.47 6.12 20.40
N PHE A 130 -8.16 6.09 20.61
CA PHE A 130 -7.22 5.42 19.73
C PHE A 130 -7.36 3.90 19.74
N SER A 131 -7.64 3.30 20.90
CA SER A 131 -7.92 1.86 21.01
C SER A 131 -9.22 1.48 20.28
N SER A 132 -10.25 2.32 20.36
CA SER A 132 -11.49 2.12 19.60
C SER A 132 -11.25 2.23 18.09
N ALA A 133 -10.51 3.26 17.65
CA ALA A 133 -10.14 3.41 16.24
C ALA A 133 -9.31 2.21 15.74
N ARG A 134 -8.33 1.76 16.52
CA ARG A 134 -7.52 0.58 16.20
C ARG A 134 -8.36 -0.69 16.15
N SER A 135 -9.33 -0.87 17.06
CA SER A 135 -10.26 -2.00 17.05
C SER A 135 -11.09 -2.03 15.76
N LEU A 136 -11.63 -0.88 15.35
CA LEU A 136 -12.37 -0.75 14.09
C LEU A 136 -11.50 -1.09 12.88
N MET A 137 -10.24 -0.64 12.85
CA MET A 137 -9.29 -0.91 11.77
C MET A 137 -8.72 -2.33 11.78
N SER A 138 -8.80 -3.06 12.89
CA SER A 138 -8.31 -4.44 13.03
C SER A 138 -9.42 -5.49 13.03
N GLY A 139 -10.68 -5.06 12.91
CA GLY A 139 -11.83 -5.94 12.85
C GLY A 139 -11.89 -6.78 11.57
N LYS A 140 -12.73 -7.83 11.57
CA LYS A 140 -12.92 -8.74 10.44
C LYS A 140 -13.34 -8.04 9.15
N LEU A 141 -14.18 -7.00 9.26
CA LEU A 141 -14.63 -6.21 8.11
C LEU A 141 -13.48 -5.39 7.49
N ALA A 142 -12.61 -4.82 8.32
CA ALA A 142 -11.42 -4.13 7.85
C ALA A 142 -10.43 -5.10 7.20
N GLY A 143 -10.28 -6.31 7.76
CA GLY A 143 -9.52 -7.41 7.13
C GLY A 143 -10.07 -7.80 5.75
N TYR A 144 -11.39 -8.01 5.66
CA TYR A 144 -12.07 -8.32 4.39
C TYR A 144 -11.89 -7.19 3.35
N GLY A 145 -12.07 -5.93 3.78
CA GLY A 145 -11.86 -4.78 2.92
C GLY A 145 -10.41 -4.67 2.44
N ALA A 146 -9.44 -4.96 3.32
CA ALA A 146 -8.03 -4.96 2.97
C ALA A 146 -7.69 -6.06 1.96
N ASP A 147 -8.22 -7.28 2.15
CA ASP A 147 -8.01 -8.42 1.24
C ASP A 147 -8.52 -8.12 -0.18
N ILE A 148 -9.65 -7.43 -0.29
CA ILE A 148 -10.31 -7.16 -1.58
C ILE A 148 -9.90 -5.82 -2.18
N SER A 149 -9.25 -4.95 -1.38
CA SER A 149 -8.86 -3.60 -1.78
C SER A 149 -8.05 -3.57 -3.08
N TYR A 150 -7.24 -4.60 -3.32
CA TYR A 150 -6.45 -4.72 -4.54
C TYR A 150 -7.34 -4.93 -5.76
N SER A 151 -8.17 -5.98 -5.77
CA SER A 151 -9.20 -6.20 -6.79
C SER A 151 -10.05 -4.95 -7.03
N LEU A 152 -10.53 -4.31 -5.95
CA LEU A 152 -11.35 -3.12 -6.02
C LEU A 152 -10.63 -1.99 -6.74
N TYR A 153 -9.39 -1.71 -6.37
CA TYR A 153 -8.56 -0.70 -7.03
C TYR A 153 -8.40 -0.97 -8.53
N LEU A 154 -8.29 -2.22 -8.96
CA LEU A 154 -8.14 -2.56 -10.38
C LEU A 154 -9.41 -2.35 -11.20
N ILE A 155 -10.57 -2.71 -10.64
CA ILE A 155 -11.80 -2.83 -11.45
C ILE A 155 -12.82 -1.72 -11.23
N HIS A 156 -12.75 -0.98 -10.10
CA HIS A 156 -13.81 -0.03 -9.74
C HIS A 156 -14.03 1.04 -10.80
N THR A 157 -12.97 1.63 -11.36
CA THR A 157 -13.07 2.65 -12.42
C THR A 157 -13.71 2.11 -13.70
N LEU A 158 -13.50 0.84 -14.02
CA LEU A 158 -14.13 0.19 -15.16
C LEU A 158 -15.63 -0.01 -14.88
N LEU A 159 -15.99 -0.59 -13.73
CA LEU A 159 -17.37 -0.94 -13.40
C LEU A 159 -18.27 0.29 -13.17
N ILE A 160 -17.75 1.33 -12.52
CA ILE A 160 -18.53 2.55 -12.20
C ILE A 160 -19.16 3.15 -13.47
N GLY A 161 -18.38 3.27 -14.55
CA GLY A 161 -18.86 3.86 -15.81
C GLY A 161 -20.03 3.07 -16.42
N TYR A 162 -19.88 1.75 -16.51
CA TYR A 162 -20.92 0.88 -17.06
C TYR A 162 -22.19 0.87 -16.21
N ILE A 163 -22.05 0.78 -14.88
CA ILE A 163 -23.20 0.73 -13.96
C ILE A 163 -23.95 2.06 -13.99
N LEU A 164 -23.23 3.18 -14.03
CA LEU A 164 -23.84 4.50 -14.12
C LEU A 164 -24.62 4.65 -15.42
N GLN A 165 -24.02 4.30 -16.56
CA GLN A 165 -24.68 4.37 -17.86
C GLN A 165 -25.91 3.45 -17.94
N PHE A 166 -25.79 2.22 -17.42
CA PHE A 166 -26.90 1.28 -17.32
C PHE A 166 -28.07 1.86 -16.51
N THR A 167 -27.76 2.42 -15.33
CA THR A 167 -28.78 2.98 -14.42
C THR A 167 -29.48 4.19 -15.05
N ILE A 168 -28.73 5.07 -15.72
CA ILE A 168 -29.28 6.22 -16.43
C ILE A 168 -30.21 5.76 -17.56
N ASN A 169 -29.76 4.80 -18.39
CA ASN A 169 -30.55 4.31 -19.52
C ASN A 169 -31.83 3.59 -19.06
N PHE A 170 -31.75 2.81 -17.98
CA PHE A 170 -32.90 2.09 -17.42
C PHE A 170 -34.01 3.04 -16.95
N PHE A 171 -33.63 4.16 -16.32
CA PHE A 171 -34.58 5.14 -15.79
C PHE A 171 -34.86 6.32 -16.74
N ASN A 172 -34.27 6.35 -17.94
CA ASN A 172 -34.35 7.49 -18.86
C ASN A 172 -35.80 7.88 -19.24
N ASN A 173 -36.70 6.89 -19.30
CA ASN A 173 -38.11 7.10 -19.66
C ASN A 173 -39.04 7.21 -18.44
N GLN A 174 -38.49 7.22 -17.23
CA GLN A 174 -39.26 7.31 -15.99
C GLN A 174 -39.14 8.72 -15.40
N SER A 175 -40.22 9.23 -14.82
CA SER A 175 -40.25 10.51 -14.12
C SER A 175 -39.62 10.42 -12.72
N ILE A 176 -38.40 9.88 -12.64
CA ILE A 176 -37.66 9.67 -11.41
C ILE A 176 -36.64 10.78 -11.23
N SER A 177 -36.43 11.21 -9.98
CA SER A 177 -35.47 12.25 -9.66
C SER A 177 -34.02 11.80 -9.93
N LYS A 178 -33.17 12.74 -10.36
CA LYS A 178 -31.73 12.48 -10.58
C LYS A 178 -31.03 11.97 -9.31
N LEU A 179 -31.47 12.43 -8.14
CA LEU A 179 -30.94 11.98 -6.85
C LEU A 179 -31.22 10.49 -6.63
N THR A 180 -32.43 10.04 -6.93
CA THR A 180 -32.82 8.63 -6.83
C THR A 180 -31.98 7.77 -7.78
N ILE A 181 -31.79 8.20 -9.03
CA ILE A 181 -30.94 7.50 -10.01
C ILE A 181 -29.50 7.39 -9.48
N ALA A 182 -28.95 8.46 -8.92
CA ALA A 182 -27.60 8.46 -8.35
C ALA A 182 -27.46 7.52 -7.14
N LEU A 183 -28.46 7.48 -6.24
CA LEU A 183 -28.47 6.58 -5.09
C LEU A 183 -28.57 5.11 -5.50
N VAL A 184 -29.40 4.80 -6.51
CA VAL A 184 -29.50 3.45 -7.07
C VAL A 184 -28.21 3.05 -7.75
N ALA A 185 -27.61 3.94 -8.55
CA ALA A 185 -26.33 3.69 -9.20
C ALA A 185 -25.21 3.45 -8.17
N LEU A 186 -25.19 4.21 -7.07
CA LEU A 186 -24.24 4.01 -5.97
C LEU A 186 -24.44 2.65 -5.30
N ALA A 187 -25.68 2.29 -4.96
CA ALA A 187 -25.98 1.00 -4.33
C ALA A 187 -25.58 -0.17 -5.23
N LEU A 188 -25.94 -0.13 -6.52
CA LEU A 188 -25.54 -1.13 -7.51
C LEU A 188 -24.03 -1.19 -7.67
N THR A 189 -23.36 -0.04 -7.74
CA THR A 189 -21.89 0.03 -7.82
C THR A 189 -21.25 -0.66 -6.63
N LEU A 190 -21.68 -0.37 -5.41
CA LEU A 190 -21.12 -0.99 -4.22
C LEU A 190 -21.35 -2.50 -4.25
N ILE A 191 -22.59 -2.95 -4.48
CA ILE A 191 -22.93 -4.38 -4.48
C ILE A 191 -22.14 -5.14 -5.55
N ILE A 192 -22.15 -4.65 -6.79
CA ILE A 192 -21.50 -5.32 -7.92
C ILE A 192 -19.99 -5.29 -7.75
N CYS A 193 -19.39 -4.13 -7.44
CA CYS A 193 -17.95 -4.04 -7.24
C CYS A 193 -17.48 -4.95 -6.12
N PHE A 194 -18.08 -4.89 -4.92
CA PHE A 194 -17.66 -5.76 -3.82
C PHE A 194 -17.84 -7.25 -4.14
N THR A 195 -18.92 -7.63 -4.82
CA THR A 195 -19.16 -9.03 -5.21
C THR A 195 -18.11 -9.50 -6.21
N VAL A 196 -17.90 -8.76 -7.29
CA VAL A 196 -16.93 -9.13 -8.34
C VAL A 196 -15.51 -9.15 -7.76
N CYS A 197 -15.14 -8.16 -6.96
CA CYS A 197 -13.83 -8.12 -6.33
C CYS A 197 -13.62 -9.29 -5.37
N TYR A 198 -14.66 -9.69 -4.62
CA TYR A 198 -14.56 -10.86 -3.75
C TYR A 198 -14.34 -12.15 -4.53
N LEU A 199 -15.04 -12.32 -5.66
CA LEU A 199 -14.86 -13.47 -6.54
C LEU A 199 -13.43 -13.50 -7.12
N ILE A 200 -12.92 -12.37 -7.60
CA ILE A 200 -11.55 -12.25 -8.10
C ILE A 200 -10.55 -12.59 -6.97
N TYR A 201 -10.75 -12.06 -5.77
CA TYR A 201 -9.92 -12.38 -4.62
C TYR A 201 -9.89 -13.88 -4.32
N LEU A 202 -11.06 -14.54 -4.28
CA LEU A 202 -11.15 -15.96 -3.95
C LEU A 202 -10.57 -16.88 -5.03
N PHE A 203 -10.86 -16.61 -6.31
CA PHE A 203 -10.54 -17.52 -7.41
C PHE A 203 -9.21 -17.20 -8.11
N ILE A 204 -8.73 -15.96 -8.02
CA ILE A 204 -7.51 -15.51 -8.70
C ILE A 204 -6.46 -15.12 -7.67
N GLU A 205 -6.72 -14.14 -6.82
CA GLU A 205 -5.65 -13.62 -5.95
C GLU A 205 -5.17 -14.63 -4.93
N LYS A 206 -6.08 -15.26 -4.18
CA LYS A 206 -5.75 -16.17 -3.09
C LYS A 206 -4.99 -17.42 -3.59
N PRO A 207 -5.36 -18.10 -4.69
CA PRO A 207 -4.58 -19.20 -5.24
C PRO A 207 -3.19 -18.77 -5.71
N PHE A 208 -3.06 -17.62 -6.37
CA PHE A 208 -1.77 -17.13 -6.87
C PHE A 208 -0.86 -16.67 -5.73
N ILE A 209 -1.39 -16.07 -4.66
CA ILE A 209 -0.63 -15.77 -3.43
C ILE A 209 -0.11 -17.07 -2.81
N LYS A 210 -0.94 -18.11 -2.72
CA LYS A 210 -0.54 -19.42 -2.19
C LYS A 210 0.56 -20.07 -3.05
N LEU A 211 0.43 -20.00 -4.37
CA LEU A 211 1.43 -20.49 -5.31
C LEU A 211 2.76 -19.72 -5.16
N GLY A 212 2.71 -18.39 -5.10
CA GLY A 212 3.88 -17.55 -4.90
C GLY A 212 4.62 -17.86 -3.59
N ARG A 213 3.89 -18.04 -2.48
CA ARG A 213 4.48 -18.46 -1.20
C ARG A 213 5.18 -19.82 -1.32
N SER A 214 4.52 -20.82 -1.91
CA SER A 214 5.11 -22.15 -2.08
C SER A 214 6.41 -22.14 -2.91
N ILE A 215 6.49 -21.28 -3.94
CA ILE A 215 7.72 -21.12 -4.73
C ILE A 215 8.83 -20.49 -3.89
N VAL A 216 8.53 -19.42 -3.15
CA VAL A 216 9.52 -18.75 -2.30
C VAL A 216 10.05 -19.69 -1.22
N ASP A 217 9.17 -20.44 -0.56
CA ASP A 217 9.55 -21.39 0.49
C ASP A 217 10.49 -22.46 -0.08
N LYS A 218 10.19 -23.04 -1.26
CA LYS A 218 11.08 -23.99 -1.94
C LYS A 218 12.45 -23.40 -2.29
N ILE A 219 12.50 -22.15 -2.76
CA ILE A 219 13.77 -21.48 -3.11
C ILE A 219 14.61 -21.22 -1.85
N VAL A 220 13.97 -20.76 -0.77
CA VAL A 220 14.63 -20.49 0.51
C VAL A 220 15.14 -21.78 1.15
N ASP A 221 14.35 -22.85 1.13
CA ASP A 221 14.73 -24.15 1.68
C ASP A 221 15.85 -24.82 0.87
N LYS A 222 15.76 -24.80 -0.47
CA LYS A 222 16.84 -25.30 -1.34
C LYS A 222 18.16 -24.55 -1.11
N LYS A 223 18.09 -23.25 -0.79
CA LYS A 223 19.27 -22.43 -0.52
C LYS A 223 19.85 -22.62 0.89
N ARG A 224 19.01 -23.02 1.86
CA ARG A 224 19.48 -23.50 3.18
C ARG A 224 20.21 -24.83 3.08
N SER A 225 19.76 -25.75 2.23
CA SER A 225 20.45 -27.04 2.02
C SER A 225 21.78 -26.93 1.27
N THR A 226 22.03 -25.83 0.56
CA THR A 226 23.29 -25.60 -0.18
C THR A 226 24.20 -24.55 0.46
N ALA A 227 23.83 -23.96 1.59
CA ALA A 227 24.73 -23.08 2.32
C ALA A 227 25.71 -23.96 3.11
N PRO A 228 27.04 -23.83 2.92
CA PRO A 228 27.99 -24.58 3.73
C PRO A 228 27.75 -24.26 5.20
N SER A 229 27.70 -25.30 6.03
CA SER A 229 27.63 -25.17 7.49
C SER A 229 28.87 -24.41 7.95
N LEU A 230 28.71 -23.10 8.18
CA LEU A 230 29.67 -22.33 8.98
C LEU A 230 29.42 -22.67 10.45
N ILE A 231 29.79 -23.90 10.81
CA ILE A 231 30.10 -24.33 12.17
C ILE A 231 31.44 -25.06 12.02
N GLU A 232 32.51 -24.30 12.24
CA GLU A 232 33.63 -24.61 13.15
C GLU A 232 34.34 -23.29 13.47
#